data_AF-A0A924L4E3-F1
#
_entry.id   AF-A0A924L4E3-F1
#
_cell.length_a   1.000
_cell.length_b   1.000
_cell.length_c   1.000
_cell.angle_alpha   90.00
_cell.angle_beta   90.00
_cell.angle_gamma   90.00
#
_symmetry.space_group_name_H-M   'P 1'
#
loop_
_entity.id
_entity.type
_entity.pdbx_description
1 polymer ?
#
loop_
_entity_poly.entity_id
_entity_poly.type
_entity_poly.pdbx_seq_one_letter_code
_entity_poly.pdbx_strand_id
1 'polypeptide(L)'
;MCRNHIELFKKNLQKLISRINEQESEEHLKNVIADFLKDTWYKDQFEINTKDRNDLVIHTGKTTKDPEGVILEVKKPSNKAEMMTVAKPNTKAIQELLLYYLRERVDHNNTDIKYLVVTNIYEWFVIDEVWFEKNVFRNSKLKKDYENWKLSGKDTRFFYESIAKSF
;
A
#
# COMPACT_ATOMS: atom_id res chain seq x y z
N MET A 1 -7.51 -7.67 24.73
CA MET A 1 -8.09 -8.30 23.52
C MET A 1 -8.95 -9.49 23.94
N CYS A 2 -10.19 -9.59 23.46
CA CYS A 2 -11.12 -10.66 23.84
C CYS A 2 -10.84 -11.96 23.04
N ARG A 3 -11.00 -13.14 23.66
CA ARG A 3 -10.85 -14.47 23.03
C ARG A 3 -11.60 -14.57 21.69
N ASN A 4 -12.77 -13.94 21.59
CA ASN A 4 -13.59 -13.95 20.38
C ASN A 4 -12.89 -13.28 19.18
N HIS A 5 -12.11 -12.22 19.38
CA HIS A 5 -11.37 -11.57 18.29
C HIS A 5 -10.24 -12.44 17.77
N ILE A 6 -9.56 -13.18 18.66
CA ILE A 6 -8.50 -14.11 18.28
C ILE A 6 -9.08 -15.29 17.50
N GLU A 7 -10.22 -15.84 17.92
CA GLU A 7 -10.87 -16.94 17.18
C GLU A 7 -11.43 -16.50 15.82
N LEU A 8 -11.97 -15.28 15.73
CA LEU A 8 -12.36 -14.68 14.44
C LEU A 8 -11.15 -14.52 13.51
N PHE A 9 -10.05 -13.94 14.03
CA PHE A 9 -8.81 -13.80 13.27
C PHE A 9 -8.29 -15.15 12.77
N LYS A 10 -8.21 -16.18 13.64
CA LYS A 10 -7.77 -17.53 13.25
C LYS A 10 -8.64 -18.10 12.13
N LYS A 11 -9.96 -18.02 12.26
CA LYS A 11 -10.91 -18.50 11.25
C LYS A 11 -10.68 -17.80 9.90
N ASN A 12 -10.56 -16.48 9.91
CA ASN A 12 -10.37 -15.72 8.68
C ASN A 12 -8.97 -15.90 8.09
N LEU A 13 -7.95 -16.10 8.92
CA LEU A 13 -6.58 -16.42 8.48
C LEU A 13 -6.54 -17.80 7.80
N GLN A 14 -7.25 -18.80 8.34
CA GLN A 14 -7.38 -20.11 7.68
C GLN A 14 -8.07 -19.97 6.30
N LYS A 15 -9.14 -19.18 6.22
CA LYS A 15 -9.83 -18.86 4.96
C LYS A 15 -8.91 -18.13 3.97
N LEU A 16 -8.13 -17.16 4.45
CA LEU A 16 -7.12 -16.44 3.65
C LEU A 16 -6.13 -17.44 3.04
N ILE A 17 -5.51 -18.28 3.87
CA ILE A 17 -4.52 -19.27 3.45
C ILE A 17 -5.11 -20.25 2.44
N SER A 18 -6.33 -20.74 2.64
CA SER A 18 -6.98 -21.67 1.71
C SER A 18 -7.29 -21.09 0.33
N ARG A 19 -7.31 -19.75 0.21
CA ARG A 19 -7.60 -19.04 -1.03
C ARG A 19 -6.33 -18.57 -1.76
N ILE A 20 -5.14 -18.80 -1.20
CA ILE A 20 -3.91 -18.43 -1.89
C ILE A 20 -3.69 -19.35 -3.08
N ASN A 21 -3.64 -18.77 -4.27
CA ASN A 21 -3.30 -19.45 -5.50
C ASN A 21 -2.26 -18.63 -6.26
N GLU A 22 -1.01 -19.11 -6.30
CA GLU A 22 0.11 -18.40 -6.94
C GLU A 22 -0.01 -18.29 -8.47
N GLN A 23 -0.88 -19.11 -9.08
CA GLN A 23 -1.16 -19.07 -10.51
C GLN A 23 -2.16 -17.97 -10.89
N GLU A 24 -2.85 -17.40 -9.91
CA GLU A 24 -3.86 -16.37 -10.14
C GLU A 24 -3.25 -14.98 -10.41
N SER A 25 -4.12 -14.05 -10.80
CA SER A 25 -3.76 -12.65 -11.00
C SER A 25 -3.46 -11.91 -9.68
N GLU A 26 -2.73 -10.80 -9.78
CA GLU A 26 -2.50 -9.92 -8.62
C GLU A 26 -3.84 -9.32 -8.14
N GLU A 27 -4.75 -9.06 -9.07
CA GLU A 27 -6.12 -8.62 -8.80
C GLU A 27 -6.91 -9.65 -7.96
N HIS A 28 -6.72 -10.94 -8.23
CA HIS A 28 -7.30 -11.98 -7.38
C HIS A 28 -6.78 -11.88 -5.95
N LEU A 29 -5.46 -11.72 -5.77
CA LEU A 29 -4.85 -11.59 -4.44
C LEU A 29 -5.35 -10.35 -3.70
N LYS A 30 -5.54 -9.21 -4.39
CA LYS A 30 -6.14 -7.99 -3.81
C LYS A 30 -7.53 -8.27 -3.25
N ASN A 31 -8.38 -8.98 -4.00
CA ASN A 31 -9.72 -9.34 -3.53
C ASN A 31 -9.66 -10.27 -2.30
N VAL A 32 -8.77 -11.26 -2.30
CA VAL A 32 -8.59 -12.16 -1.16
C VAL A 32 -8.11 -11.41 0.09
N ILE A 33 -7.17 -10.47 -0.06
CA ILE A 33 -6.67 -9.62 1.04
C ILE A 33 -7.77 -8.68 1.54
N ALA A 34 -8.50 -8.01 0.63
CA ALA A 34 -9.59 -7.11 1.00
C ALA A 34 -10.68 -7.85 1.78
N ASP A 35 -11.08 -9.04 1.35
CA ASP A 35 -12.03 -9.89 2.05
C ASP A 35 -11.54 -10.23 3.46
N PHE A 36 -10.27 -10.62 3.60
CA PHE A 36 -9.68 -10.93 4.90
C PHE A 36 -9.70 -9.73 5.85
N LEU A 37 -9.31 -8.54 5.37
CA LEU A 37 -9.29 -7.32 6.16
C LEU A 37 -10.71 -6.88 6.58
N LYS A 38 -11.68 -6.94 5.64
CA LYS A 38 -13.09 -6.65 5.90
C LYS A 38 -13.65 -7.62 6.93
N ASP A 39 -13.61 -8.93 6.65
CA ASP A 39 -14.24 -9.97 7.47
C ASP A 39 -13.63 -10.07 8.89
N THR A 40 -12.40 -9.59 9.09
CA THR A 40 -11.71 -9.69 10.38
C THR A 40 -11.88 -8.45 11.26
N TRP A 41 -11.81 -7.24 10.70
CA TRP A 41 -11.80 -6.02 11.52
C TRP A 41 -12.61 -4.87 10.96
N TYR A 42 -12.68 -4.69 9.64
CA TYR A 42 -12.98 -3.37 9.08
C TYR A 42 -14.34 -3.22 8.42
N LYS A 43 -15.06 -4.31 8.13
CA LYS A 43 -16.28 -4.31 7.28
C LYS A 43 -17.34 -3.26 7.63
N ASP A 44 -17.59 -2.99 8.91
CA ASP A 44 -18.66 -2.08 9.33
C ASP A 44 -18.18 -0.66 9.70
N GLN A 45 -16.86 -0.45 9.68
CA GLN A 45 -16.22 0.78 10.17
C GLN A 45 -15.46 1.54 9.08
N PHE A 46 -14.87 0.84 8.12
CA PHE A 46 -14.01 1.44 7.11
C PHE A 46 -14.29 0.88 5.72
N GLU A 47 -14.18 1.73 4.71
CA GLU A 47 -14.21 1.32 3.31
C GLU A 47 -12.84 0.78 2.88
N ILE A 48 -12.84 -0.35 2.16
CA ILE A 48 -11.65 -0.94 1.54
C ILE A 48 -11.95 -1.22 0.07
N ASN A 49 -11.16 -0.61 -0.80
CA ASN A 49 -11.34 -0.66 -2.25
C ASN A 49 -10.01 -0.54 -2.99
N THR A 50 -10.01 -0.92 -4.27
CA THR A 50 -9.03 -0.44 -5.24
C THR A 50 -9.34 1.03 -5.56
N LYS A 51 -8.32 1.83 -5.86
CA LYS A 51 -8.52 3.23 -6.28
C LYS A 51 -7.47 3.63 -7.31
N ASP A 52 -7.95 4.08 -8.46
CA ASP A 52 -7.12 4.46 -9.62
C ASP A 52 -6.11 3.37 -10.01
N ARG A 53 -4.83 3.59 -9.70
CA ARG A 53 -3.74 2.64 -9.95
C ARG A 53 -3.24 1.96 -8.67
N ASN A 54 -3.79 2.33 -7.51
CA ASN A 54 -3.41 1.77 -6.20
C ASN A 54 -4.08 0.41 -6.04
N ASP A 55 -3.35 -0.52 -5.44
CA ASP A 55 -3.85 -1.88 -5.27
C ASP A 55 -4.98 -1.95 -4.25
N LEU A 56 -4.76 -1.47 -3.03
CA LEU A 56 -5.81 -1.38 -2.01
C LEU A 56 -5.59 -0.17 -1.13
N VAL A 57 -6.69 0.48 -0.73
CA VAL A 57 -6.69 1.53 0.29
C VAL A 57 -7.70 1.21 1.38
N ILE A 58 -7.40 1.62 2.61
CA ILE A 58 -8.35 1.61 3.74
C ILE A 58 -8.63 3.07 4.07
N HIS A 59 -9.88 3.48 3.90
CA HIS A 59 -10.34 4.82 4.25
C HIS A 59 -10.48 4.99 5.76
N THR A 60 -10.41 6.22 6.26
CA THR A 60 -10.61 6.54 7.67
C THR A 60 -12.08 6.53 8.10
N GLY A 61 -13.00 6.38 7.15
CA GLY A 61 -14.43 6.24 7.35
C GLY A 61 -15.06 5.21 6.40
N LYS A 62 -16.39 5.21 6.35
CA LYS A 62 -17.19 4.17 5.67
C LYS A 62 -17.39 4.41 4.18
N THR A 63 -16.80 5.47 3.62
CA THR A 63 -17.02 5.84 2.23
C THR A 63 -15.71 6.19 1.54
N THR A 64 -15.70 6.09 0.22
CA THR A 64 -14.55 6.51 -0.61
C THR A 64 -14.30 8.03 -0.61
N LYS A 65 -15.17 8.81 0.04
CA LYS A 65 -14.99 10.25 0.25
C LYS A 65 -14.17 10.56 1.49
N ASP A 66 -14.07 9.62 2.42
CA ASP A 66 -13.25 9.77 3.61
C ASP A 66 -11.76 9.68 3.22
N PRO A 67 -10.83 10.37 3.91
CA PRO A 67 -9.40 10.30 3.60
C PRO A 67 -8.83 8.88 3.63
N GLU A 68 -7.76 8.65 2.89
CA GLU A 68 -7.01 7.39 2.95
C GLU A 68 -6.15 7.33 4.21
N GLY A 69 -6.34 6.28 5.01
CA GLY A 69 -5.57 6.04 6.23
C GLY A 69 -4.48 4.97 6.08
N VAL A 70 -4.69 4.00 5.18
CA VAL A 70 -3.71 2.95 4.86
C VAL A 70 -3.67 2.74 3.36
N ILE A 71 -2.46 2.67 2.80
CA ILE A 71 -2.24 2.36 1.38
C ILE A 71 -1.47 1.04 1.32
N LEU A 72 -1.96 0.08 0.54
CA LEU A 72 -1.34 -1.22 0.36
C LEU A 72 -0.96 -1.41 -1.11
N GLU A 73 0.25 -1.91 -1.33
CA GLU A 73 0.77 -2.40 -2.59
C GLU A 73 0.91 -3.93 -2.49
N VAL A 74 0.21 -4.64 -3.37
CA VAL A 74 0.10 -6.09 -3.37
C VAL A 74 0.88 -6.64 -4.55
N LYS A 75 1.88 -7.49 -4.30
CA LYS A 75 2.61 -8.19 -5.36
C LYS A 75 2.26 -9.67 -5.39
N LYS A 76 2.33 -10.27 -6.58
CA LYS A 76 2.29 -11.73 -6.69
C LYS A 76 3.45 -12.39 -5.90
N PRO A 77 3.23 -13.49 -5.18
CA PRO A 77 4.30 -14.27 -4.53
C PRO A 77 5.43 -14.67 -5.48
N SER A 78 5.09 -15.00 -6.72
CA SER A 78 6.05 -15.38 -7.76
C SER A 78 6.88 -14.21 -8.30
N ASN A 79 6.44 -12.95 -8.10
CA ASN A 79 7.12 -11.75 -8.59
C ASN A 79 8.17 -11.23 -7.58
N LYS A 80 9.21 -12.05 -7.37
CA LYS A 80 10.30 -11.76 -6.42
C LYS A 80 11.14 -10.53 -6.78
N ALA A 81 11.12 -10.09 -8.04
CA ALA A 81 11.90 -8.95 -8.50
C ALA A 81 11.31 -7.60 -8.04
N GLU A 82 9.98 -7.53 -7.97
CA GLU A 82 9.24 -6.31 -7.58
C GLU A 82 8.93 -6.27 -6.08
N MET A 83 8.86 -7.42 -5.42
CA MET A 83 8.67 -7.53 -3.97
C MET A 83 9.91 -7.11 -3.18
N MET A 84 9.71 -6.34 -2.11
CA MET A 84 10.80 -5.87 -1.25
C MET A 84 11.32 -6.98 -0.33
N THR A 85 12.59 -6.85 0.07
CA THR A 85 13.18 -7.66 1.15
C THR A 85 14.02 -6.78 2.06
N VAL A 86 14.39 -7.26 3.24
CA VAL A 86 15.30 -6.53 4.15
C VAL A 86 16.64 -6.19 3.47
N ALA A 87 17.15 -7.08 2.62
CA ALA A 87 18.40 -6.87 1.89
C ALA A 87 18.26 -5.95 0.67
N LYS A 88 17.04 -5.83 0.12
CA LYS A 88 16.72 -5.02 -1.06
C LYS A 88 15.41 -4.27 -0.83
N PRO A 89 15.42 -3.14 -0.09
CA PRO A 89 14.21 -2.43 0.27
C PRO A 89 13.66 -1.54 -0.86
N ASN A 90 14.52 -0.94 -1.69
CA ASN A 90 14.10 -0.10 -2.82
C ASN A 90 13.76 -0.97 -4.05
N THR A 91 12.59 -1.60 -4.02
CA THR A 91 12.00 -2.32 -5.16
C THR A 91 10.82 -1.56 -5.74
N LYS A 92 10.29 -2.05 -6.86
CA LYS A 92 9.15 -1.43 -7.53
C LYS A 92 7.95 -1.21 -6.60
N ALA A 93 7.63 -2.17 -5.73
CA ALA A 93 6.52 -2.03 -4.79
C ALA A 93 6.67 -0.81 -3.86
N ILE A 94 7.88 -0.57 -3.33
CA ILE A 94 8.16 0.62 -2.51
C ILE A 94 8.16 1.89 -3.35
N GLN A 95 8.63 1.84 -4.60
CA GLN A 95 8.60 2.99 -5.51
C GLN A 95 7.18 3.40 -5.90
N GLU A 96 6.28 2.44 -6.05
CA GLU A 96 4.85 2.65 -6.29
C GLU A 96 4.21 3.30 -5.05
N LEU A 97 4.43 2.75 -3.84
CA LEU A 97 3.97 3.39 -2.61
C LEU A 97 4.54 4.79 -2.40
N LEU A 98 5.81 5.03 -2.77
CA LEU A 98 6.44 6.35 -2.69
C LEU A 98 5.67 7.38 -3.53
N LEU A 99 5.32 7.02 -4.77
CA LEU A 99 4.56 7.87 -5.66
C LEU A 99 3.16 8.17 -5.09
N TYR A 100 2.48 7.15 -4.58
CA TYR A 100 1.14 7.32 -4.00
C TYR A 100 1.15 8.19 -2.75
N TYR A 101 2.10 7.94 -1.84
CA TYR A 101 2.27 8.76 -0.66
C TYR A 101 2.49 10.23 -1.02
N LEU A 102 3.35 10.52 -1.99
CA LEU A 102 3.61 11.88 -2.44
C LEU A 102 2.37 12.54 -3.06
N ARG A 103 1.57 11.81 -3.85
CA ARG A 103 0.30 12.32 -4.38
C ARG A 103 -0.66 12.71 -3.25
N GLU A 104 -0.92 11.79 -2.33
CA GLU A 104 -1.83 12.06 -1.22
C GLU A 104 -1.34 13.25 -0.38
N ARG A 105 -0.05 13.26 -0.02
CA ARG A 105 0.50 14.24 0.90
C ARG A 105 0.72 15.61 0.27
N VAL A 106 1.19 15.68 -0.98
CA VAL A 106 1.54 16.94 -1.67
C VAL A 106 0.36 17.49 -2.47
N ASP A 107 -0.41 16.63 -3.14
CA ASP A 107 -1.42 17.08 -4.10
C ASP A 107 -2.81 17.16 -3.46
N HIS A 108 -3.11 16.24 -2.55
CA HIS A 108 -4.41 16.18 -1.88
C HIS A 108 -4.37 16.68 -0.44
N ASN A 109 -3.19 17.11 0.04
CA ASN A 109 -2.96 17.57 1.41
C ASN A 109 -3.44 16.57 2.48
N ASN A 110 -3.48 15.28 2.16
CA ASN A 110 -3.92 14.24 3.07
C ASN A 110 -2.87 14.03 4.18
N THR A 111 -3.25 14.31 5.42
CA THR A 111 -2.43 14.12 6.64
C THR A 111 -2.86 12.92 7.47
N ASP A 112 -3.84 12.15 6.98
CA ASP A 112 -4.48 11.06 7.71
C ASP A 112 -3.84 9.69 7.46
N ILE A 113 -2.92 9.58 6.49
CA ILE A 113 -2.15 8.34 6.26
C ILE A 113 -1.41 7.96 7.54
N LYS A 114 -1.64 6.73 8.01
CA LYS A 114 -1.01 6.13 9.18
C LYS A 114 -0.01 5.05 8.82
N TYR A 115 -0.29 4.28 7.77
CA TYR A 115 0.56 3.18 7.35
C TYR A 115 0.61 3.03 5.84
N LEU A 116 1.77 2.63 5.34
CA LEU A 116 1.92 2.08 3.99
C LEU A 116 2.39 0.63 4.10
N VAL A 117 1.82 -0.24 3.27
CA VAL A 117 2.03 -1.69 3.38
C VAL A 117 2.46 -2.26 2.03
N VAL A 118 3.55 -3.03 2.01
CA VAL A 118 3.86 -3.91 0.89
C VAL A 118 3.58 -5.35 1.32
N THR A 119 2.85 -6.09 0.50
CA THR A 119 2.60 -7.51 0.79
C THR A 119 2.58 -8.38 -0.45
N ASN A 120 3.03 -9.63 -0.31
CA ASN A 120 2.80 -10.70 -1.26
C ASN A 120 1.89 -11.79 -0.67
N ILE A 121 0.95 -11.42 0.20
CA ILE A 121 0.09 -12.27 1.04
C ILE A 121 0.81 -13.07 2.14
N TYR A 122 2.04 -13.51 1.90
CA TYR A 122 2.84 -14.27 2.87
C TYR A 122 3.68 -13.35 3.77
N GLU A 123 4.27 -12.34 3.18
CA GLU A 123 5.12 -11.35 3.85
C GLU A 123 4.39 -10.01 3.87
N TRP A 124 4.50 -9.30 4.99
CA TRP A 124 3.84 -8.01 5.22
C TRP A 124 4.86 -7.02 5.77
N PHE A 125 5.22 -6.04 4.96
CA PHE A 125 6.05 -4.91 5.36
C PHE A 125 5.14 -3.74 5.69
N VAL A 126 4.98 -3.44 6.97
CA VAL A 126 4.15 -2.34 7.46
C VAL A 126 5.07 -1.21 7.91
N ILE A 127 4.92 -0.05 7.29
CA ILE A 127 5.76 1.13 7.55
C ILE A 127 4.84 2.24 8.06
N ASP A 128 5.20 2.83 9.20
CA ASP A 128 4.41 3.89 9.83
C ASP A 128 4.58 5.26 9.14
N GLU A 129 3.65 6.15 9.44
CA GLU A 129 3.67 7.52 8.95
C GLU A 129 4.92 8.29 9.37
N VAL A 130 5.51 8.01 10.54
CA VAL A 130 6.60 8.81 11.09
C VAL A 130 7.80 8.66 10.18
N TRP A 131 8.03 7.41 9.75
CA TRP A 131 9.08 7.07 8.83
C TRP A 131 8.89 7.77 7.48
N PHE A 132 7.70 7.72 6.89
CA PHE A 132 7.43 8.35 5.59
C PHE A 132 7.44 9.88 5.64
N GLU A 133 6.87 10.48 6.68
CA GLU A 133 6.92 11.93 6.89
C GLU A 133 8.38 12.40 6.99
N LYS A 134 9.21 11.70 7.79
CA LYS A 134 10.62 12.06 7.96
C LYS A 134 11.48 11.83 6.73
N ASN A 135 11.39 10.66 6.10
CA ASN A 135 12.33 10.22 5.08
C ASN A 135 11.86 10.55 3.66
N VAL A 136 10.55 10.71 3.45
CA VAL A 136 9.95 10.97 2.13
C VAL A 136 9.44 12.41 2.03
N PHE A 137 8.45 12.80 2.83
CA PHE A 137 7.81 14.12 2.67
C PHE A 137 8.77 15.28 3.02
N ARG A 138 9.54 15.14 4.11
CA ARG A 138 10.53 16.14 4.52
C ARG A 138 11.84 16.10 3.74
N ASN A 139 12.01 15.13 2.84
CA ASN A 139 13.13 15.11 1.92
C ASN A 139 12.91 16.16 0.84
N SER A 140 13.52 17.33 1.04
CA SER A 140 13.36 18.50 0.14
C SER A 140 13.78 18.21 -1.29
N LYS A 141 14.80 17.38 -1.49
CA LYS A 141 15.24 16.95 -2.83
C LYS A 141 14.16 16.11 -3.50
N LEU A 142 13.67 15.06 -2.83
CA LEU A 142 12.66 14.17 -3.39
C LEU A 142 11.36 14.93 -3.69
N LYS A 143 10.91 15.78 -2.77
CA LYS A 143 9.71 16.61 -2.96
C LYS A 143 9.86 17.53 -4.18
N LYS A 144 11.00 18.21 -4.32
CA LYS A 144 11.28 19.07 -5.48
C LYS A 144 11.34 18.26 -6.77
N ASP A 145 11.98 17.09 -6.75
CA ASP A 145 12.08 16.21 -7.93
C ASP A 145 10.68 15.72 -8.36
N TYR A 146 9.79 15.40 -7.40
CA TYR A 146 8.39 15.05 -7.64
C TYR A 146 7.60 16.20 -8.27
N GLU A 147 7.67 17.41 -7.68
CA GLU A 147 6.98 18.60 -8.20
C GLU A 147 7.47 18.96 -9.62
N ASN A 148 8.78 18.89 -9.87
CA ASN A 148 9.36 19.11 -11.20
C ASN A 148 8.89 18.05 -12.21
N TRP A 149 8.85 16.77 -11.81
CA TRP A 149 8.35 15.70 -12.65
C TRP A 149 6.90 15.94 -13.07
N LYS A 150 6.03 16.34 -12.13
CA LYS A 150 4.64 16.69 -12.43
C LYS A 150 4.51 17.79 -13.49
N LEU A 151 5.35 18.82 -13.40
CA LEU A 151 5.35 19.93 -14.37
C LEU A 151 5.95 19.54 -15.72
N SER A 152 6.77 18.49 -15.77
CA SER A 152 7.48 18.07 -16.98
C SER A 152 6.60 17.30 -17.99
N GLY A 153 5.41 16.84 -17.59
CA GLY A 153 4.53 16.03 -18.44
C GLY A 153 5.05 14.61 -18.74
N LYS A 154 6.14 14.18 -18.09
CA LYS A 154 6.70 12.84 -18.25
C LYS A 154 5.83 11.79 -17.56
N ASP A 155 5.89 10.56 -18.07
CA ASP A 155 5.11 9.45 -17.53
C ASP A 155 5.62 8.95 -16.17
N THR A 156 4.89 8.02 -15.57
CA THR A 156 5.25 7.40 -14.28
C THR A 156 6.50 6.54 -14.38
N ARG A 157 6.85 6.02 -15.56
CA ARG A 157 8.09 5.25 -15.75
C ARG A 157 9.31 6.14 -15.50
N PHE A 158 9.28 7.38 -15.99
CA PHE A 158 10.34 8.34 -15.69
C PHE A 158 10.49 8.58 -14.18
N PHE A 159 9.38 8.73 -13.44
CA PHE A 159 9.43 8.88 -11.98
C PHE A 159 10.13 7.69 -11.33
N TYR A 160 9.74 6.46 -11.69
CA TYR A 160 10.34 5.26 -11.12
C TYR A 160 11.83 5.15 -11.45
N GLU A 161 12.21 5.32 -12.71
CA GLU A 161 13.59 5.09 -13.17
C GLU A 161 14.56 6.21 -12.78
N SER A 162 14.09 7.46 -12.74
CA SER A 162 14.96 8.64 -12.56
C SER A 162 14.91 9.23 -11.16
N ILE A 163 13.81 9.02 -10.41
CA ILE A 163 13.60 9.62 -9.09
C ILE A 163 13.58 8.53 -8.03
N ALA A 164 12.58 7.65 -8.06
CA ALA A 164 12.35 6.67 -6.99
C ALA A 164 13.47 5.62 -6.88
N LYS A 165 14.08 5.20 -8.01
CA LYS A 165 15.21 4.26 -8.02
C LYS A 165 16.49 4.82 -7.38
N SER A 166 16.62 6.14 -7.31
CA SER A 166 17.78 6.83 -6.73
C SER A 166 17.58 7.25 -5.26
N PHE A 167 16.38 6.99 -4.71
CA PHE A 167 16.04 7.21 -3.31
C PHE A 167 16.60 6.11 -2.41
#